data_AF-A0A4V3UY65-F1
#
_entry.id   AF-A0A4V3UY65-F1
#
_cell.length_a   1.000
_cell.length_b   1.000
_cell.length_c   1.000
_cell.angle_alpha   90.00
_cell.angle_beta   90.00
_cell.angle_gamma   90.00
#
_symmetry.space_group_name_H-M   'P 1'
#
loop_
_entity.id
_entity.type
_entity.pdbx_description
1 polymer ?
#
loop_
_entity_poly.entity_id
_entity_poly.type
_entity_poly.pdbx_seq_one_letter_code
_entity_poly.pdbx_strand_id
1 'polypeptide(L)'
;MKLKLFLFLLPFLAATLCTDEEELISPDPESRYQLQNNTTTDLYLLTDNGFLEIPAQATTVVGSEYNSTDGKMISPSETILFQNLKLYRLENGDYMLVYEQDPVDDALWNFEEDENADYRLFEYTLVISETLFN
;
A
#
# COMPACT_ATOMS: atom_id res chain seq x y z
N MET A 1 -73.33 -11.25 6.81
CA MET A 1 -72.35 -10.21 6.42
C MET A 1 -70.99 -10.86 6.25
N LYS A 2 -70.39 -10.70 5.08
CA LYS A 2 -69.09 -11.28 4.71
C LYS A 2 -67.98 -10.41 5.28
N LEU A 3 -67.33 -10.85 6.36
CA LEU A 3 -66.05 -10.28 6.79
C LEU A 3 -64.93 -11.14 6.20
N LYS A 4 -64.72 -11.01 4.88
CA LYS A 4 -63.56 -11.58 4.16
C LYS A 4 -62.76 -10.42 3.58
N LEU A 5 -62.10 -9.66 4.44
CA LEU A 5 -61.16 -8.62 4.01
C LEU A 5 -60.16 -8.31 5.12
N PHE A 6 -59.45 -9.33 5.63
CA PHE A 6 -58.33 -9.07 6.55
C PHE A 6 -57.09 -9.91 6.29
N LEU A 7 -57.11 -10.77 5.26
CA LEU A 7 -56.01 -11.67 4.93
C LEU A 7 -55.34 -11.30 3.59
N PHE A 8 -55.19 -10.01 3.32
CA PHE A 8 -54.47 -9.49 2.14
C PHE A 8 -53.39 -8.45 2.51
N LEU A 9 -53.20 -8.15 3.80
CA LEU A 9 -52.21 -7.18 4.27
C LEU A 9 -50.90 -7.82 4.79
N LEU A 10 -50.78 -9.14 4.75
CA LEU A 10 -49.55 -9.86 5.12
C LEU A 10 -48.39 -9.75 4.11
N PRO A 11 -48.57 -9.60 2.78
CA PRO A 11 -47.43 -9.54 1.87
C PRO A 11 -46.78 -8.15 1.81
N PHE A 12 -47.42 -7.11 2.33
CA PHE A 12 -46.85 -5.75 2.36
C PHE A 12 -45.85 -5.54 3.51
N LEU A 13 -45.94 -6.34 4.58
CA LEU A 13 -44.99 -6.26 5.70
C LEU A 13 -43.64 -6.92 5.36
N ALA A 14 -43.61 -7.86 4.41
CA ALA A 14 -42.39 -8.52 3.96
C ALA A 14 -41.49 -7.62 3.08
N ALA A 15 -42.02 -6.52 2.55
CA ALA A 15 -41.24 -5.56 1.74
C ALA A 15 -40.46 -4.55 2.59
N THR A 16 -40.60 -4.57 3.93
CA THR A 16 -39.96 -3.60 4.84
C THR A 16 -38.79 -4.17 5.64
N LEU A 17 -38.48 -5.46 5.47
CA LEU A 17 -37.39 -6.14 6.20
C LEU A 17 -36.11 -6.33 5.37
N CYS A 18 -36.05 -5.84 4.13
CA CYS A 18 -34.79 -5.64 3.40
C CYS A 18 -34.33 -4.18 3.56
N THR A 19 -34.10 -3.78 4.80
CA THR A 19 -33.07 -2.79 5.10
C THR A 19 -32.05 -3.52 5.97
N ASP A 20 -31.49 -4.59 5.41
CA ASP A 20 -30.13 -4.92 5.78
C ASP A 20 -29.33 -3.82 5.11
N GLU A 21 -29.02 -2.81 5.92
CA GLU A 21 -27.89 -1.93 5.72
C GLU A 21 -26.75 -2.86 5.32
N GLU A 22 -26.51 -3.01 4.01
CA GLU A 22 -25.24 -3.54 3.53
C GLU A 22 -24.23 -2.59 4.16
N GLU A 23 -23.69 -3.02 5.29
CA GLU A 23 -22.52 -2.45 5.91
C GLU A 23 -21.53 -2.43 4.77
N LEU A 24 -21.41 -1.27 4.12
CA LEU A 24 -20.57 -1.07 2.95
C LEU A 24 -19.20 -1.47 3.44
N ILE A 25 -18.77 -2.70 3.15
CA ILE A 25 -17.49 -3.22 3.58
C ILE A 25 -16.50 -2.35 2.83
N SER A 26 -16.04 -1.28 3.47
CA SER A 26 -15.01 -0.44 2.90
C SER A 26 -13.82 -1.38 2.74
N PRO A 27 -13.29 -1.56 1.52
CA PRO A 27 -12.13 -2.41 1.30
C PRO A 27 -11.03 -2.08 2.31
N ASP A 28 -10.37 -3.12 2.83
CA ASP A 28 -9.30 -2.98 3.80
C ASP A 28 -8.24 -2.00 3.27
N PRO A 29 -7.76 -1.05 4.09
CA PRO A 29 -6.77 -0.11 3.63
C PRO A 29 -5.47 -0.80 3.22
N GLU A 30 -4.85 -0.29 2.16
CA GLU A 30 -3.56 -0.73 1.65
C GLU A 30 -2.48 0.33 1.94
N SER A 31 -1.32 -0.09 2.45
CA SER A 31 -0.10 0.72 2.49
C SER A 31 0.85 0.25 1.41
N ARG A 32 1.26 1.14 0.51
CA ARG A 32 2.11 0.85 -0.65
C ARG A 32 3.43 1.60 -0.54
N TYR A 33 4.53 0.87 -0.72
CA TYR A 33 5.89 1.39 -0.60
C TYR A 33 6.52 1.49 -1.97
N GLN A 34 7.09 2.65 -2.29
CA GLN A 34 7.65 2.98 -3.59
C GLN A 34 9.06 3.55 -3.44
N LEU A 35 9.95 3.18 -4.37
CA LEU A 35 11.24 3.81 -4.54
C LEU A 35 11.22 4.66 -5.80
N GLN A 36 11.48 5.95 -5.65
CA GLN A 36 11.67 6.87 -6.78
C GLN A 36 13.16 7.09 -6.99
N ASN A 37 13.71 6.47 -8.03
CA ASN A 37 15.11 6.62 -8.40
C ASN A 37 15.28 7.85 -9.31
N ASN A 38 15.69 8.97 -8.71
CA ASN A 38 16.00 10.21 -9.43
C ASN A 38 17.47 10.28 -9.88
N THR A 39 18.21 9.17 -9.87
CA THR A 39 19.61 9.12 -10.30
C THR A 39 19.72 8.79 -11.79
N THR A 40 20.91 8.96 -12.35
CA THR A 40 21.19 8.64 -13.76
C THR A 40 21.48 7.15 -14.02
N THR A 41 21.44 6.30 -12.99
CA THR A 41 21.79 4.88 -13.07
C THR A 41 20.71 4.01 -12.46
N ASP A 42 20.56 2.79 -12.97
CA ASP A 42 19.70 1.79 -12.35
C ASP A 42 20.24 1.43 -10.95
N LEU A 43 19.31 1.25 -10.03
CA LEU A 43 19.60 0.79 -8.68
C LEU A 43 19.01 -0.61 -8.49
N TYR A 44 19.55 -1.33 -7.51
CA TYR A 44 19.12 -2.68 -7.20
C TYR A 44 18.83 -2.80 -5.72
N LEU A 45 17.58 -3.10 -5.38
CA LEU A 45 17.14 -3.37 -4.01
C LEU A 45 17.39 -4.84 -3.69
N LEU A 46 18.09 -5.14 -2.59
CA LEU A 46 18.20 -6.50 -2.09
C LEU A 46 16.92 -6.90 -1.36
N THR A 47 16.26 -7.94 -1.85
CA THR A 47 15.06 -8.54 -1.24
C THR A 47 15.34 -10.00 -0.87
N ASP A 48 14.41 -10.64 -0.15
CA ASP A 48 14.49 -12.09 0.13
C ASP A 48 14.54 -12.95 -1.14
N ASN A 49 14.03 -12.45 -2.27
CA ASN A 49 14.00 -13.13 -3.55
C ASN A 49 15.19 -12.75 -4.47
N GLY A 50 16.17 -12.02 -3.95
CA GLY A 50 17.31 -11.49 -4.71
C GLY A 50 17.16 -10.01 -5.06
N PHE A 51 17.86 -9.57 -6.10
CA PHE A 51 17.85 -8.17 -6.51
C PHE A 51 16.61 -7.81 -7.33
N LEU A 52 15.89 -6.79 -6.85
CA LEU A 52 14.87 -6.09 -7.62
C LEU A 52 15.50 -4.85 -8.26
N GLU A 53 15.41 -4.74 -9.60
CA GLU A 53 15.87 -3.57 -10.33
C GLU A 53 14.91 -2.39 -10.17
N ILE A 54 15.48 -1.21 -9.91
CA ILE A 54 14.81 0.08 -9.79
C ILE A 54 15.40 0.99 -10.88
N PRO A 55 14.77 1.06 -12.07
CA PRO A 55 15.34 1.77 -13.22
C PRO A 55 15.64 3.24 -12.94
N ALA A 56 16.64 3.79 -13.61
CA ALA A 56 16.96 5.21 -13.56
C ALA A 56 15.75 6.07 -13.97
N GLN A 57 15.53 7.18 -13.27
CA GLN A 57 14.43 8.12 -13.53
C GLN A 57 13.03 7.47 -13.50
N ALA A 58 12.85 6.45 -12.65
CA ALA A 58 11.59 5.73 -12.52
C ALA A 58 11.15 5.59 -11.06
N THR A 59 9.86 5.35 -10.89
CA THR A 59 9.26 4.93 -9.62
C THR A 59 8.90 3.46 -9.70
N THR A 60 9.27 2.69 -8.69
CA THR A 60 9.00 1.24 -8.62
C THR A 60 8.34 0.91 -7.29
N VAL A 61 7.21 0.19 -7.37
CA VAL A 61 6.55 -0.37 -6.18
C VAL A 61 7.39 -1.53 -5.67
N VAL A 62 7.82 -1.44 -4.42
CA VAL A 62 8.67 -2.47 -3.79
C VAL A 62 7.91 -3.36 -2.82
N GLY A 63 6.68 -2.99 -2.49
CA GLY A 63 5.78 -3.82 -1.71
C GLY A 63 4.48 -3.12 -1.36
N SER A 64 3.52 -3.90 -0.89
CA SER A 64 2.32 -3.37 -0.24
C SER A 64 1.77 -4.33 0.80
N GLU A 65 1.05 -3.78 1.77
CA GLU A 65 0.50 -4.51 2.91
C GLU A 65 -0.92 -4.01 3.22
N TYR A 66 -1.85 -4.94 3.46
CA TYR A 66 -3.22 -4.61 3.85
C TYR A 66 -3.37 -4.69 5.36
N ASN A 67 -4.07 -3.71 5.96
CA ASN A 67 -4.40 -3.74 7.38
C ASN A 67 -5.90 -3.96 7.60
N SER A 68 -6.28 -5.22 7.71
CA SER A 68 -7.66 -5.66 7.94
C SER A 68 -8.09 -5.65 9.41
N THR A 69 -7.18 -5.35 10.35
CA THR A 69 -7.46 -5.52 11.78
C THR A 69 -7.99 -4.25 12.43
N ASP A 70 -7.38 -3.10 12.15
CA ASP A 70 -7.79 -1.82 12.75
C ASP A 70 -7.93 -0.67 11.76
N GLY A 71 -7.78 -0.95 10.45
CA GLY A 71 -7.99 0.02 9.38
C GLY A 71 -6.97 1.17 9.36
N LYS A 72 -5.79 0.97 9.96
CA LYS A 72 -4.72 1.97 10.01
C LYS A 72 -3.69 1.77 8.90
N MET A 73 -3.05 2.88 8.53
CA MET A 73 -1.83 2.84 7.71
C MET A 73 -0.70 2.11 8.45
N ILE A 74 0.15 1.42 7.69
CA ILE A 74 1.35 0.75 8.18
C ILE A 74 2.54 1.59 7.68
N SER A 75 3.34 2.12 8.61
CA SER A 75 4.52 2.91 8.24
C SER A 75 5.64 2.02 7.69
N PRO A 76 6.58 2.58 6.88
CA PRO A 76 7.73 1.84 6.36
C PRO A 76 8.57 1.13 7.43
N SER A 77 8.70 1.69 8.63
CA SER A 77 9.45 1.07 9.74
C SER A 77 8.68 -0.05 10.46
N GLU A 78 7.36 -0.12 10.29
CA GLU A 78 6.48 -1.11 10.91
C GLU A 78 6.18 -2.30 10.01
N THR A 79 6.45 -2.20 8.71
CA THR A 79 6.14 -3.28 7.76
C THR A 79 6.96 -4.54 7.99
N ILE A 80 6.35 -5.69 7.70
CA ILE A 80 7.04 -6.98 7.72
C ILE A 80 7.83 -7.24 6.43
N LEU A 81 7.59 -6.47 5.37
CA LEU A 81 8.16 -6.68 4.04
C LEU A 81 9.67 -6.43 4.00
N PHE A 82 10.15 -5.51 4.82
CA PHE A 82 11.56 -5.18 4.95
C PHE A 82 11.84 -4.54 6.31
N GLN A 83 12.96 -4.90 6.92
CA GLN A 83 13.43 -4.33 8.20
C GLN A 83 14.61 -3.37 8.02
N ASN A 84 15.29 -3.48 6.88
CA ASN A 84 16.34 -2.60 6.40
C ASN A 84 16.16 -2.39 4.90
N LEU A 85 16.78 -1.35 4.38
CA LEU A 85 16.73 -1.03 2.96
C LEU A 85 18.14 -0.81 2.45
N LYS A 86 18.59 -1.62 1.49
CA LYS A 86 19.92 -1.52 0.89
C LYS A 86 19.80 -1.42 -0.61
N LEU A 87 20.35 -0.35 -1.18
CA LEU A 87 20.40 -0.14 -2.62
C LEU A 87 21.82 -0.25 -3.11
N TYR A 88 21.95 -0.93 -4.24
CA TYR A 88 23.21 -1.21 -4.89
C TYR A 88 23.22 -0.62 -6.29
N ARG A 89 24.42 -0.26 -6.75
CA ARG A 89 24.69 0.07 -8.15
C ARG A 89 25.55 -1.04 -8.75
N LEU A 90 25.26 -1.44 -9.98
CA LEU A 90 26.08 -2.40 -10.70
C LEU A 90 27.28 -1.69 -11.34
N GLU A 91 28.49 -2.04 -10.92
CA GLU A 91 29.74 -1.51 -11.46
C GLU A 91 30.67 -2.65 -11.87
N ASN A 92 31.04 -2.71 -13.15
CA ASN A 92 31.95 -3.74 -13.68
C ASN A 92 31.50 -5.19 -13.40
N GLY A 93 30.20 -5.42 -13.18
CA GLY A 93 29.63 -6.73 -12.86
C GLY A 93 29.46 -7.01 -11.37
N ASP A 94 29.92 -6.10 -10.50
CA ASP A 94 29.79 -6.21 -9.04
C ASP A 94 28.72 -5.24 -8.51
N TYR A 95 27.95 -5.70 -7.53
CA TYR A 95 26.96 -4.88 -6.83
C TYR A 95 27.63 -4.09 -5.69
N MET A 96 27.69 -2.78 -5.85
CA MET A 96 28.27 -1.85 -4.89
C MET A 96 27.17 -1.18 -4.07
N LEU A 97 27.22 -1.29 -2.74
CA LEU A 97 26.26 -0.62 -1.85
C LEU A 97 26.43 0.89 -1.96
N VAL A 98 25.33 1.60 -2.27
CA VAL A 98 25.33 3.06 -2.41
C VAL A 98 24.41 3.75 -1.41
N TYR A 99 23.41 3.04 -0.87
CA TYR A 99 22.47 3.58 0.10
C TYR A 99 22.02 2.51 1.09
N GLU A 100 21.87 2.89 2.34
CA GLU A 100 21.43 1.99 3.42
C GLU A 100 20.56 2.73 4.45
N GLN A 101 19.46 2.10 4.85
CA GLN A 101 18.73 2.38 6.09
C GLN A 101 18.70 1.12 6.95
N ASP A 102 19.23 1.20 8.17
CA ASP A 102 19.18 0.14 9.18
C ASP A 102 19.18 0.77 10.59
N PRO A 103 18.01 0.92 11.26
CA PRO A 103 16.66 0.54 10.78
C PRO A 103 16.11 1.52 9.73
N VAL A 104 14.96 1.17 9.14
CA VAL A 104 14.17 2.08 8.29
C VAL A 104 13.75 3.32 9.07
N ASP A 105 13.91 4.50 8.47
CA ASP A 105 13.54 5.79 9.05
C ASP A 105 12.36 6.40 8.29
N ASP A 106 11.18 6.39 8.91
CA ASP A 106 9.93 6.92 8.33
C ASP A 106 10.03 8.40 7.95
N ALA A 107 10.90 9.18 8.61
CA ALA A 107 11.06 10.60 8.32
C ALA A 107 11.65 10.88 6.93
N LEU A 108 12.25 9.87 6.29
CA LEU A 108 12.82 9.95 4.94
C LEU A 108 11.80 9.57 3.85
N TRP A 109 10.63 9.07 4.22
CA TRP A 109 9.57 8.68 3.28
C TRP A 109 8.52 9.78 3.16
N ASN A 110 8.16 10.13 1.92
CA ASN A 110 7.04 11.02 1.66
C ASN A 110 5.73 10.22 1.74
N PHE A 111 4.80 10.70 2.54
CA PHE A 111 3.48 10.10 2.71
C PHE A 111 2.41 10.86 1.93
N GLU A 112 1.54 10.13 1.23
CA GLU A 112 0.35 10.63 0.56
C GLU A 112 -0.80 9.64 0.78
N GLU A 113 -2.01 10.14 1.03
CA GLU A 113 -3.24 9.32 1.01
C GLU A 113 -3.97 9.62 -0.31
N ASP A 114 -4.23 8.58 -1.12
CA ASP A 114 -5.01 8.75 -2.34
C ASP A 114 -6.50 8.79 -2.01
N GLU A 115 -7.01 10.02 -1.86
CA GLU A 115 -8.43 10.28 -1.59
C GLU A 115 -9.36 9.91 -2.77
N ASN A 116 -8.81 9.61 -3.96
CA ASN A 116 -9.59 9.29 -5.15
C ASN A 116 -9.66 7.79 -5.45
N ALA A 117 -8.91 6.96 -4.72
CA ALA A 117 -8.95 5.52 -4.91
C ALA A 117 -10.29 4.93 -4.46
N ASP A 118 -10.73 3.85 -5.12
CA ASP A 118 -11.95 3.09 -4.77
C ASP A 118 -11.87 2.49 -3.35
N TYR A 119 -10.67 2.49 -2.77
CA TYR A 119 -10.32 2.03 -1.43
C TYR A 119 -9.28 2.96 -0.81
N ARG A 120 -9.11 2.91 0.52
CA ARG A 120 -8.13 3.74 1.21
C ARG A 120 -6.71 3.26 0.90
N LEU A 121 -5.95 4.06 0.16
CA LEU A 121 -4.58 3.77 -0.24
C LEU A 121 -3.63 4.79 0.39
N PHE A 122 -2.64 4.29 1.12
CA PHE A 122 -1.56 5.07 1.71
C PHE A 122 -0.28 4.81 0.93
N GLU A 123 0.27 5.83 0.29
CA GLU A 123 1.49 5.73 -0.49
C GLU A 123 2.67 6.33 0.27
N TYR A 124 3.73 5.54 0.38
CA TYR A 124 5.02 5.95 0.93
C TYR A 124 6.07 5.93 -0.17
N THR A 125 6.66 7.07 -0.48
CA THR A 125 7.70 7.20 -1.51
C THR A 125 9.04 7.63 -0.91
N LEU A 126 10.05 6.78 -1.02
CA LEU A 126 11.43 7.14 -0.73
C LEU A 126 12.10 7.64 -2.02
N VAL A 127 12.51 8.91 -2.01
CA VAL A 127 13.18 9.55 -3.15
C VAL A 127 14.68 9.38 -3.02
N ILE A 128 15.28 8.65 -3.95
CA ILE A 128 16.72 8.43 -4.01
C ILE A 128 17.34 9.36 -5.04
N SER A 129 18.30 10.17 -4.60
CA SER A 129 19.12 11.04 -5.45
C SER A 129 20.60 10.75 -5.24
N GLU A 130 21.43 11.15 -6.21
CA GLU A 130 22.88 10.94 -6.18
C GLU A 130 23.55 11.60 -4.95
N THR A 131 22.92 12.62 -4.37
CA THR A 131 23.39 13.29 -3.14
C THR A 131 23.25 12.43 -1.89
N LEU A 132 22.49 11.33 -1.95
CA LEU A 132 22.30 10.39 -0.85
C LEU A 132 23.25 9.20 -0.93
N PHE A 133 24.07 9.10 -1.99
CA PHE A 133 25.06 8.04 -2.10
C PHE A 133 26.22 8.26 -1.13
N ASN A 134 26.68 7.16 -0.51
CA ASN A 134 27.87 7.14 0.36
C ASN A 134 29.18 7.41 -0.40
#